data_AF-F0Z7Y8-F1
#
_entry.id   AF-F0Z7Y8-F1
#
_cell.length_a   1.000
_cell.length_b   1.000
_cell.length_c   1.000
_cell.angle_alpha   90.00
_cell.angle_beta   90.00
_cell.angle_gamma   90.00
#
_symmetry.space_group_name_H-M   'P 1'
#
loop_
_entity.id
_entity.type
_entity.pdbx_description
1 polymer ?
#
loop_
_entity_poly.entity_id
_entity_poly.type
_entity_poly.pdbx_seq_one_letter_code
_entity_poly.pdbx_strand_id
1 'polypeptide(L)'
;MDDDYDELLSSLVNFNVNEELKNSSDIGERLLYTVWSNIFLRNQIHNHILLFIEHSYADLDISRYYQFKDKSYITALVWYDDPLPEKNEFPPFLTNFYLYYFPKMLPPATLPNTITTLTFGEKFNQVVPPGSLPNSLTTLTFGYLFNQVVPPGTLPNSLKTLTFGYFFNQVVPPGSLPDSLTTLTFGHLFNQAITPGTLPNSLTTLTFGNCFDQVVLPGTLPNSLTTLTFDFGFDQEFPPGTLPNSLTTLKLGNRFNQVFLPGSLPNSLTTLIFGDCFDQVILPDTLPNSLTTLTFGPNFNQVVPPGLLPNSLTTLTFGFHFNQEVPPGTLPNCLTTLTFGDNFNQVVTPGSLPNSLTTLTFGDCFDQVVSPGTLPNSLTTLTFGIIFNQVFTPGTLPNSLTTLIFGYGFNQEVPPGLLPNSLTTLSFGNGFNQVVLPGSLPNSLTTLTLGDGFDEVVLPGTLPDSLTTLSFGDCFNQEVPPGSLPNNLTTLTFGNSFDQEFTPDTLPNSLTTLKIGYGFNQKFPPGFLPNSLTTLTLGPTF
;
A
#
# COMPACT_ATOMS: atom_id res chain seq x y z
N MET A 1 -22.59 -9.58 2.18
CA MET A 1 -22.54 -8.42 1.28
C MET A 1 -23.98 -7.99 0.99
N ASP A 2 -24.87 -8.06 1.98
CA ASP A 2 -26.33 -7.95 1.78
C ASP A 2 -26.93 -6.80 2.60
N ASP A 3 -26.48 -6.54 3.83
CA ASP A 3 -27.08 -5.49 4.68
C ASP A 3 -26.84 -4.05 4.19
N ASP A 4 -25.69 -3.79 3.55
CA ASP A 4 -25.34 -2.46 3.00
C ASP A 4 -26.10 -2.15 1.69
N TYR A 5 -26.57 -3.21 1.00
CA TYR A 5 -27.38 -3.07 -0.21
C TYR A 5 -28.81 -2.63 0.12
N ASP A 6 -29.44 -3.23 1.12
CA ASP A 6 -30.82 -2.87 1.50
C ASP A 6 -30.93 -1.45 2.07
N GLU A 7 -29.88 -0.94 2.74
CA GLU A 7 -29.84 0.44 3.26
C GLU A 7 -29.70 1.49 2.14
N LEU A 8 -28.81 1.25 1.17
CA LEU A 8 -28.64 2.11 -0.02
C LEU A 8 -29.90 2.11 -0.89
N LEU A 9 -30.56 0.96 -1.03
CA LEU A 9 -31.83 0.80 -1.74
C LEU A 9 -33.00 1.50 -1.05
N SER A 10 -33.09 1.40 0.28
CA SER A 10 -34.09 2.11 1.11
C SER A 10 -33.93 3.63 1.04
N SER A 11 -32.68 4.12 0.96
CA SER A 11 -32.38 5.55 0.85
C SER A 11 -32.84 6.17 -0.48
N LEU A 12 -32.79 5.41 -1.58
CA LEU A 12 -33.21 5.85 -2.92
C LEU A 12 -34.75 5.95 -3.06
N VAL A 13 -35.50 5.08 -2.36
CA VAL A 13 -36.98 5.09 -2.36
C VAL A 13 -37.53 6.29 -1.58
N ASN A 14 -36.84 6.70 -0.51
CA ASN A 14 -37.20 7.82 0.35
C ASN A 14 -36.57 9.16 -0.09
N PHE A 15 -35.89 9.19 -1.24
CA PHE A 15 -35.28 10.40 -1.76
C PHE A 15 -36.35 11.41 -2.20
N ASN A 16 -36.63 12.38 -1.31
CA ASN A 16 -37.47 13.53 -1.63
C ASN A 16 -36.70 14.49 -2.53
N VAL A 17 -37.29 14.85 -3.67
CA VAL A 17 -36.73 15.88 -4.56
C VAL A 17 -36.65 17.19 -3.80
N ASN A 18 -35.54 17.91 -3.94
CA ASN A 18 -35.44 19.27 -3.41
C ASN A 18 -36.57 20.15 -4.02
N GLU A 19 -37.45 20.67 -3.18
CA GLU A 19 -38.56 21.57 -3.56
C GLU A 19 -38.08 22.87 -4.21
N GLU A 20 -36.81 23.26 -4.02
CA GLU A 20 -36.20 24.40 -4.71
C GLU A 20 -36.13 24.18 -6.24
N LEU A 21 -36.03 22.92 -6.70
CA LEU A 21 -36.00 22.58 -8.14
C LEU A 21 -37.32 22.91 -8.85
N LYS A 22 -38.44 22.95 -8.11
CA LYS A 22 -39.77 23.30 -8.61
C LYS A 22 -39.82 24.69 -9.23
N ASN A 23 -39.07 25.63 -8.65
CA ASN A 23 -38.99 27.03 -9.07
C ASN A 23 -37.62 27.38 -9.67
N SER A 24 -36.79 26.38 -9.98
CA SER A 24 -35.49 26.63 -10.61
C SER A 24 -35.66 27.43 -11.90
N SER A 25 -34.71 28.31 -12.20
CA SER A 25 -34.66 29.01 -13.48
C SER A 25 -34.32 28.08 -14.65
N ASP A 26 -33.67 26.94 -14.37
CA ASP A 26 -33.34 25.91 -15.34
C ASP A 26 -34.56 25.03 -15.67
N ILE A 27 -34.79 24.79 -16.97
CA ILE A 27 -35.96 24.02 -17.42
C ILE A 27 -35.80 22.52 -17.19
N GLY A 28 -34.57 22.01 -17.26
CA GLY A 28 -34.24 20.60 -17.01
C GLY A 28 -34.50 20.24 -15.55
N GLU A 29 -34.13 21.13 -14.62
CA GLU A 29 -34.37 20.95 -13.18
C GLU A 29 -35.87 20.92 -12.85
N ARG A 30 -36.68 21.81 -13.44
CA ARG A 30 -38.15 21.79 -13.27
C ARG A 30 -38.79 20.53 -13.87
N LEU A 31 -38.26 20.04 -14.99
CA LEU A 31 -38.71 18.81 -15.63
C LEU A 31 -38.35 17.58 -14.79
N LEU A 32 -37.12 17.51 -14.27
CA LEU A 32 -36.69 16.47 -13.34
C LEU A 32 -37.57 16.44 -12.10
N TYR A 33 -37.85 17.60 -11.50
CA TYR A 33 -38.78 17.72 -10.38
C TYR A 33 -40.17 17.15 -10.76
N THR A 34 -40.72 17.57 -11.89
CA THR A 34 -42.05 17.10 -12.35
C THR A 34 -42.09 15.58 -12.57
N VAL A 35 -41.05 15.01 -13.19
CA VAL A 35 -40.94 13.57 -13.45
C VAL A 35 -40.78 12.78 -12.14
N TRP A 36 -39.91 13.23 -11.24
CA TRP A 36 -39.59 12.51 -10.01
C TRP A 36 -40.66 12.67 -8.92
N SER A 37 -41.39 13.78 -8.91
CA SER A 37 -42.59 13.95 -8.06
C SER A 37 -43.73 13.01 -8.46
N ASN A 38 -43.75 12.50 -9.69
CA ASN A 38 -44.71 11.50 -10.11
C ASN A 38 -44.35 10.12 -9.53
N ILE A 39 -45.16 9.64 -8.59
CA ILE A 39 -44.93 8.37 -7.87
C ILE A 39 -44.81 7.18 -8.84
N PHE A 40 -45.64 7.13 -9.88
CA PHE A 40 -45.59 6.03 -10.84
C PHE A 40 -44.28 6.03 -11.62
N LEU A 41 -43.88 7.19 -12.18
CA LEU A 41 -42.63 7.31 -12.93
C LEU A 41 -41.42 7.05 -12.05
N ARG A 42 -41.42 7.56 -10.81
CA ARG A 42 -40.36 7.30 -9.83
C ARG A 42 -40.23 5.80 -9.52
N ASN A 43 -41.33 5.10 -9.32
CA ASN A 43 -41.31 3.65 -9.10
C ASN A 43 -40.78 2.89 -10.33
N GLN A 44 -41.12 3.32 -11.54
CA GLN A 44 -40.56 2.72 -12.77
C GLN A 44 -39.05 2.95 -12.88
N ILE A 45 -38.59 4.19 -12.66
CA ILE A 45 -37.16 4.53 -12.64
C ILE A 45 -36.43 3.68 -11.60
N HIS A 46 -37.00 3.57 -10.39
CA HIS A 46 -36.44 2.74 -9.33
C HIS A 46 -36.30 1.28 -9.74
N ASN A 47 -37.34 0.67 -10.34
CA ASN A 47 -37.28 -0.71 -10.82
C ASN A 47 -36.15 -0.91 -11.85
N HIS A 48 -35.96 0.03 -12.78
CA HIS A 48 -34.85 -0.03 -13.73
C HIS A 48 -33.48 0.11 -13.07
N ILE A 49 -33.36 0.96 -12.05
CA ILE A 49 -32.13 1.08 -11.25
C ILE A 49 -31.82 -0.25 -10.55
N LEU A 50 -32.82 -0.90 -9.94
CA LEU A 50 -32.64 -2.21 -9.33
C LEU A 50 -32.12 -3.24 -10.33
N LEU A 51 -32.73 -3.31 -11.51
CA LEU A 51 -32.28 -4.22 -12.58
C LEU A 51 -30.85 -3.93 -13.04
N PHE A 52 -30.44 -2.66 -13.09
CA PHE A 52 -29.04 -2.30 -13.37
C PHE A 52 -28.10 -2.75 -12.26
N ILE A 53 -28.46 -2.53 -11.00
CA ILE A 53 -27.62 -2.96 -9.87
C ILE A 53 -27.47 -4.49 -9.88
N GLU A 54 -28.58 -5.20 -10.05
CA GLU A 54 -28.64 -6.66 -10.01
C GLU A 54 -27.94 -7.33 -11.20
N HIS A 55 -28.02 -6.74 -12.40
CA HIS A 55 -27.60 -7.39 -13.65
C HIS A 55 -26.48 -6.66 -14.40
N SER A 56 -25.86 -5.63 -13.81
CA SER A 56 -24.75 -4.88 -14.41
C SER A 56 -23.56 -5.77 -14.76
N TYR A 57 -23.26 -6.75 -13.92
CA TYR A 57 -22.23 -7.75 -14.16
C TYR A 57 -22.86 -9.08 -14.54
N ALA A 58 -22.37 -9.68 -15.62
CA ALA A 58 -22.84 -10.97 -16.09
C ALA A 58 -21.68 -11.90 -16.47
N ASP A 59 -21.75 -13.13 -15.97
CA ASP A 59 -20.87 -14.24 -16.33
C ASP A 59 -21.72 -15.29 -17.05
N LEU A 60 -21.62 -15.28 -18.39
CA LEU A 60 -22.56 -16.02 -19.24
C LEU A 60 -21.83 -16.80 -20.33
N ASP A 61 -22.25 -18.05 -20.50
CA ASP A 61 -22.00 -18.84 -21.70
C ASP A 61 -23.08 -18.54 -22.76
N ILE A 62 -22.94 -19.08 -23.97
CA ILE A 62 -23.83 -18.79 -25.10
C ILE A 62 -25.28 -19.19 -24.78
N SER A 63 -25.49 -20.32 -24.11
CA SER A 63 -26.82 -20.83 -23.79
C SER A 63 -27.52 -19.93 -22.79
N ARG A 64 -26.81 -19.56 -21.71
CA ARG A 64 -27.32 -18.66 -20.68
C ARG A 64 -27.53 -17.25 -21.24
N TYR A 65 -26.65 -16.78 -22.11
CA TYR A 65 -26.76 -15.46 -22.72
C TYR A 65 -28.05 -15.30 -23.52
N TYR A 66 -28.39 -16.26 -24.40
CA TYR A 66 -29.60 -16.12 -25.21
C TYR A 66 -30.90 -16.20 -24.39
N GLN A 67 -30.86 -16.87 -23.23
CA GLN A 67 -32.00 -17.01 -22.32
C GLN A 67 -32.12 -15.88 -21.28
N PHE A 68 -31.05 -15.10 -21.08
CA PHE A 68 -31.02 -14.04 -20.08
C PHE A 68 -31.95 -12.88 -20.48
N LYS A 69 -33.03 -12.65 -19.72
CA LYS A 69 -34.06 -11.68 -20.13
C LYS A 69 -33.57 -10.24 -20.04
N ASP A 70 -32.79 -9.95 -19.02
CA ASP A 70 -32.38 -8.60 -18.62
C ASP A 70 -31.00 -8.21 -19.18
N LYS A 71 -30.64 -8.77 -20.35
CA LYS A 71 -29.39 -8.49 -21.07
C LYS A 71 -29.15 -7.00 -21.28
N SER A 72 -30.20 -6.22 -21.46
CA SER A 72 -30.08 -4.78 -21.73
C SER A 72 -29.39 -3.99 -20.62
N TYR A 73 -29.35 -4.52 -19.39
CA TYR A 73 -28.76 -3.84 -18.23
C TYR A 73 -27.28 -4.21 -17.99
N ILE A 74 -26.75 -5.16 -18.76
CA ILE A 74 -25.35 -5.61 -18.62
C ILE A 74 -24.40 -4.49 -19.06
N THR A 75 -23.48 -4.12 -18.17
CA THR A 75 -22.40 -3.16 -18.44
C THR A 75 -21.02 -3.84 -18.45
N ALA A 76 -20.91 -5.00 -17.79
CA ALA A 76 -19.72 -5.85 -17.77
C ALA A 76 -20.10 -7.30 -18.09
N LEU A 77 -19.46 -7.88 -19.11
CA LEU A 77 -19.75 -9.24 -19.57
C LEU A 77 -18.47 -10.08 -19.63
N VAL A 78 -18.49 -11.22 -18.94
CA VAL A 78 -17.51 -12.30 -19.06
C VAL A 78 -18.08 -13.35 -20.01
N TRP A 79 -17.33 -13.66 -21.07
CA TRP A 79 -17.76 -14.52 -22.16
C TRP A 79 -16.86 -15.75 -22.32
N TYR A 80 -17.45 -16.93 -22.37
CA TYR A 80 -16.75 -18.22 -22.34
C TYR A 80 -16.78 -18.99 -23.65
N ASP A 81 -17.63 -18.61 -24.59
CA ASP A 81 -17.94 -19.45 -25.75
C ASP A 81 -17.51 -18.83 -27.07
N ASP A 82 -17.63 -19.63 -28.12
CA ASP A 82 -17.51 -19.21 -29.50
C ASP A 82 -18.68 -19.85 -30.28
N PRO A 83 -19.38 -19.12 -31.18
CA PRO A 83 -19.10 -17.76 -31.67
C PRO A 83 -19.46 -16.62 -30.70
N LEU A 84 -18.94 -15.41 -30.97
CA LEU A 84 -19.41 -14.17 -30.35
C LEU A 84 -20.84 -13.85 -30.80
N PRO A 85 -21.63 -13.09 -29.99
CA PRO A 85 -22.90 -12.54 -30.43
C PRO A 85 -22.74 -11.68 -31.69
N GLU A 86 -23.79 -11.57 -32.50
CA GLU A 86 -23.78 -10.59 -33.58
C GLU A 86 -23.67 -9.17 -33.01
N LYS A 87 -23.11 -8.23 -33.77
CA LYS A 87 -22.81 -6.87 -33.29
C LYS A 87 -24.02 -6.15 -32.68
N ASN A 88 -25.21 -6.38 -33.23
CA ASN A 88 -26.50 -5.83 -32.79
C ASN A 88 -27.13 -6.58 -31.61
N GLU A 89 -26.59 -7.73 -31.22
CA GLU A 89 -27.07 -8.54 -30.08
C GLU A 89 -26.34 -8.23 -28.78
N PHE A 90 -25.24 -7.46 -28.82
CA PHE A 90 -24.55 -7.03 -27.62
C PHE A 90 -25.42 -6.08 -26.76
N PRO A 91 -25.26 -6.09 -25.43
CA PRO A 91 -25.96 -5.17 -24.56
C PRO A 91 -25.64 -3.70 -24.92
N PRO A 92 -26.63 -2.81 -24.93
CA PRO A 92 -26.45 -1.42 -25.35
C PRO A 92 -25.55 -0.61 -24.40
N PHE A 93 -25.41 -1.03 -23.14
CA PHE A 93 -24.56 -0.37 -22.14
C PHE A 93 -23.26 -1.15 -21.84
N LEU A 94 -22.93 -2.16 -22.66
CA LEU A 94 -21.71 -2.95 -22.47
C LEU A 94 -20.47 -2.08 -22.68
N THR A 95 -19.72 -1.87 -21.61
CA THR A 95 -18.48 -1.09 -21.60
C THR A 95 -17.26 -1.94 -21.27
N ASN A 96 -17.41 -2.96 -20.41
CA ASN A 96 -16.34 -3.88 -20.02
C ASN A 96 -16.61 -5.26 -20.60
N PHE A 97 -15.70 -5.74 -21.44
CA PHE A 97 -15.84 -7.05 -22.06
C PHE A 97 -14.62 -7.92 -21.79
N TYR A 98 -14.85 -9.10 -21.22
CA TYR A 98 -13.81 -10.05 -20.89
C TYR A 98 -14.04 -11.35 -21.68
N LEU A 99 -13.10 -11.68 -22.56
CA LEU A 99 -13.13 -12.87 -23.41
C LEU A 99 -12.38 -14.02 -22.74
N TYR A 100 -13.01 -14.74 -21.81
CA TYR A 100 -12.37 -15.80 -21.01
C TYR A 100 -11.76 -16.91 -21.86
N TYR A 101 -12.56 -17.45 -22.78
CA TYR A 101 -12.14 -18.53 -23.65
C TYR A 101 -12.52 -18.20 -25.10
N PHE A 102 -11.57 -17.57 -25.80
CA PHE A 102 -11.72 -17.23 -27.21
C PHE A 102 -10.48 -17.70 -27.98
N PRO A 103 -10.47 -18.93 -28.52
CA PRO A 103 -9.28 -19.49 -29.17
C PRO A 103 -9.11 -19.02 -30.63
N LYS A 104 -10.09 -18.30 -31.19
CA LYS A 104 -10.14 -17.90 -32.60
C LYS A 104 -9.65 -16.47 -32.83
N MET A 105 -9.34 -16.17 -34.09
CA MET A 105 -9.01 -14.81 -34.53
C MET A 105 -10.23 -13.91 -34.37
N LEU A 106 -10.06 -12.72 -33.78
CA LEU A 106 -11.13 -11.73 -33.65
C LEU A 106 -11.44 -11.10 -35.02
N PRO A 107 -12.63 -11.33 -35.62
CA PRO A 107 -12.95 -10.80 -36.94
C PRO A 107 -13.13 -9.28 -36.92
N PRO A 108 -12.79 -8.56 -38.00
CA PRO A 108 -13.03 -7.12 -38.11
C PRO A 108 -14.49 -6.74 -37.88
N ALA A 109 -14.71 -5.55 -37.30
CA ALA A 109 -16.02 -4.95 -37.09
C ALA A 109 -17.03 -5.77 -36.25
N THR A 110 -16.58 -6.76 -35.46
CA THR A 110 -17.43 -7.61 -34.61
C THR A 110 -17.87 -6.93 -33.32
N LEU A 111 -16.95 -6.22 -32.65
CA LEU A 111 -17.22 -5.58 -31.36
C LEU A 111 -17.97 -4.23 -31.53
N PRO A 112 -18.96 -3.93 -30.66
CA PRO A 112 -19.65 -2.63 -30.66
C PRO A 112 -18.76 -1.50 -30.10
N ASN A 113 -19.01 -0.26 -30.57
CA ASN A 113 -18.32 0.95 -30.12
C ASN A 113 -18.80 1.46 -28.74
N THR A 114 -19.51 0.63 -27.98
CA THR A 114 -19.83 0.90 -26.56
C THR A 114 -18.72 0.39 -25.64
N ILE A 115 -17.93 -0.59 -26.09
CA ILE A 115 -16.86 -1.22 -25.30
C ILE A 115 -15.69 -0.25 -25.16
N THR A 116 -15.32 0.04 -23.92
CA THR A 116 -14.17 0.89 -23.55
C THR A 116 -13.05 0.07 -22.93
N THR A 117 -13.35 -1.07 -22.32
CA THR A 117 -12.38 -2.00 -21.73
C THR A 117 -12.53 -3.38 -22.35
N LEU A 118 -11.44 -3.93 -22.88
CA LEU A 118 -11.39 -5.28 -23.42
C LEU A 118 -10.23 -6.05 -22.77
N THR A 119 -10.54 -7.23 -22.25
CA THR A 119 -9.54 -8.16 -21.72
C THR A 119 -9.66 -9.50 -22.43
N PHE A 120 -8.55 -9.98 -22.98
CA PHE A 120 -8.46 -11.34 -23.51
C PHE A 120 -8.06 -12.30 -22.39
N GLY A 121 -8.73 -13.44 -22.33
CA GLY A 121 -8.43 -14.51 -21.39
C GLY A 121 -7.13 -15.25 -21.71
N GLU A 122 -6.70 -16.08 -20.76
CA GLU A 122 -5.35 -16.63 -20.72
C GLU A 122 -4.90 -17.36 -21.98
N LYS A 123 -5.82 -18.02 -22.69
CA LYS A 123 -5.49 -18.87 -23.84
C LYS A 123 -5.49 -18.15 -25.20
N PHE A 124 -5.89 -16.87 -25.25
CA PHE A 124 -5.92 -16.12 -26.51
C PHE A 124 -4.50 -15.90 -27.04
N ASN A 125 -4.20 -16.44 -28.23
CA ASN A 125 -2.90 -16.29 -28.89
C ASN A 125 -3.05 -16.20 -30.42
N GLN A 126 -4.05 -15.46 -30.89
CA GLN A 126 -4.31 -15.24 -32.30
C GLN A 126 -3.95 -13.81 -32.69
N VAL A 127 -3.60 -13.60 -33.97
CA VAL A 127 -3.35 -12.26 -34.50
C VAL A 127 -4.62 -11.42 -34.34
N VAL A 128 -4.48 -10.13 -34.00
CA VAL A 128 -5.58 -9.16 -33.99
C VAL A 128 -5.47 -8.29 -35.25
N PRO A 129 -6.31 -8.53 -36.28
CA PRO A 129 -6.28 -7.72 -37.49
C PRO A 129 -6.65 -6.25 -37.24
N PRO A 130 -6.13 -5.32 -38.07
CA PRO A 130 -6.63 -3.95 -38.12
C PRO A 130 -8.15 -3.89 -38.30
N GLY A 131 -8.82 -3.05 -37.51
CA GLY A 131 -10.29 -2.90 -37.53
C GLY A 131 -11.07 -3.94 -36.72
N SER A 132 -10.40 -4.87 -36.02
CA SER A 132 -11.07 -5.81 -35.10
C SER A 132 -11.40 -5.21 -33.73
N LEU A 133 -10.66 -4.20 -33.29
CA LEU A 133 -10.89 -3.50 -32.02
C LEU A 133 -11.82 -2.29 -32.23
N PRO A 134 -12.75 -2.00 -31.31
CA PRO A 134 -13.66 -0.87 -31.44
C PRO A 134 -12.94 0.47 -31.20
N ASN A 135 -13.38 1.53 -31.89
CA ASN A 135 -12.76 2.86 -31.83
C ASN A 135 -13.02 3.60 -30.50
N SER A 136 -13.85 3.04 -29.63
CA SER A 136 -14.13 3.52 -28.27
C SER A 136 -13.18 2.94 -27.23
N LEU A 137 -12.36 1.95 -27.59
CA LEU A 137 -11.54 1.19 -26.64
C LEU A 137 -10.46 2.08 -26.02
N THR A 138 -10.48 2.21 -24.70
CA THR A 138 -9.50 2.98 -23.92
C THR A 138 -8.53 2.08 -23.15
N THR A 139 -8.95 0.85 -22.81
CA THR A 139 -8.12 -0.12 -22.07
C THR A 139 -8.12 -1.46 -22.78
N LEU A 140 -6.92 -2.00 -23.03
CA LEU A 140 -6.72 -3.32 -23.62
C LEU A 140 -5.73 -4.14 -22.79
N THR A 141 -6.15 -5.33 -22.40
CA THR A 141 -5.30 -6.31 -21.71
C THR A 141 -5.26 -7.62 -22.48
N PHE A 142 -4.06 -8.05 -22.86
CA PHE A 142 -3.84 -9.37 -23.46
C PHE A 142 -3.63 -10.45 -22.39
N GLY A 143 -4.16 -11.64 -22.66
CA GLY A 143 -4.06 -12.78 -21.75
C GLY A 143 -2.70 -13.45 -21.75
N TYR A 144 -2.51 -14.33 -20.75
CA TYR A 144 -1.25 -15.02 -20.42
C TYR A 144 -0.45 -15.55 -21.63
N LEU A 145 -1.07 -16.30 -22.55
CA LEU A 145 -0.42 -16.95 -23.70
C LEU A 145 -0.23 -16.05 -24.93
N PHE A 146 -0.72 -14.80 -24.94
CA PHE A 146 -0.65 -13.95 -26.11
C PHE A 146 0.80 -13.63 -26.50
N ASN A 147 1.20 -14.02 -27.70
CA ASN A 147 2.55 -13.80 -28.23
C ASN A 147 2.54 -13.60 -29.75
N GLN A 148 1.62 -12.77 -30.23
CA GLN A 148 1.51 -12.41 -31.65
C GLN A 148 1.98 -10.98 -31.90
N VAL A 149 2.49 -10.71 -33.10
CA VAL A 149 2.88 -9.35 -33.50
C VAL A 149 1.64 -8.45 -33.50
N VAL A 150 1.80 -7.19 -33.09
CA VAL A 150 0.77 -6.15 -33.20
C VAL A 150 1.15 -5.20 -34.34
N PRO A 151 0.58 -5.37 -35.55
CA PRO A 151 0.87 -4.49 -36.68
C PRO A 151 0.40 -3.04 -36.47
N PRO A 152 1.00 -2.07 -37.17
CA PRO A 152 0.46 -0.72 -37.26
C PRO A 152 -1.01 -0.69 -37.69
N GLY A 153 -1.82 0.13 -37.02
CA GLY A 153 -3.26 0.24 -37.26
C GLY A 153 -4.13 -0.83 -36.60
N THR A 154 -3.55 -1.78 -35.85
CA THR A 154 -4.32 -2.73 -35.03
C THR A 154 -4.95 -2.06 -33.80
N LEU A 155 -4.19 -1.21 -33.10
CA LEU A 155 -4.65 -0.55 -31.88
C LEU A 155 -5.41 0.75 -32.21
N PRO A 156 -6.58 1.02 -31.60
CA PRO A 156 -7.36 2.21 -31.90
C PRO A 156 -6.76 3.47 -31.26
N ASN A 157 -6.95 4.63 -31.90
CA ASN A 157 -6.46 5.94 -31.45
C ASN A 157 -7.12 6.48 -30.17
N SER A 158 -8.10 5.76 -29.61
CA SER A 158 -8.70 6.03 -28.31
C SER A 158 -7.93 5.37 -27.16
N LEU A 159 -7.04 4.42 -27.45
CA LEU A 159 -6.41 3.56 -26.44
C LEU A 159 -5.48 4.35 -25.53
N LYS A 160 -5.70 4.23 -24.22
CA LYS A 160 -4.93 4.90 -23.16
C LYS A 160 -4.06 3.93 -22.39
N THR A 161 -4.55 2.72 -22.16
CA THR A 161 -3.85 1.70 -21.37
C THR A 161 -3.71 0.41 -22.19
N LEU A 162 -2.49 -0.09 -22.28
CA LEU A 162 -2.16 -1.36 -22.91
C LEU A 162 -1.33 -2.23 -21.98
N THR A 163 -1.81 -3.45 -21.74
CA THR A 163 -1.09 -4.47 -20.97
C THR A 163 -0.90 -5.73 -21.81
N PHE A 164 0.35 -6.14 -21.99
CA PHE A 164 0.68 -7.41 -22.63
C PHE A 164 0.72 -8.57 -21.64
N GLY A 165 0.35 -9.76 -22.10
CA GLY A 165 0.35 -10.98 -21.29
C GLY A 165 1.74 -11.58 -21.07
N TYR A 166 1.82 -12.54 -20.16
CA TYR A 166 3.07 -13.14 -19.66
C TYR A 166 4.06 -13.58 -20.77
N PHE A 167 3.57 -14.27 -21.81
CA PHE A 167 4.40 -14.84 -22.87
C PHE A 167 4.74 -13.87 -24.02
N PHE A 168 4.24 -12.63 -24.00
CA PHE A 168 4.46 -11.70 -25.10
C PHE A 168 5.95 -11.35 -25.23
N ASN A 169 6.55 -11.68 -26.36
CA ASN A 169 7.96 -11.40 -26.67
C ASN A 169 8.16 -11.12 -28.16
N GLN A 170 7.23 -10.39 -28.77
CA GLN A 170 7.33 -9.97 -30.17
C GLN A 170 7.88 -8.54 -30.27
N VAL A 171 8.54 -8.24 -31.38
CA VAL A 171 8.99 -6.87 -31.69
C VAL A 171 7.76 -5.95 -31.78
N VAL A 172 7.90 -4.72 -31.29
CA VAL A 172 6.90 -3.66 -31.45
C VAL A 172 7.42 -2.66 -32.49
N PRO A 173 6.95 -2.74 -33.76
CA PRO A 173 7.35 -1.80 -34.80
C PRO A 173 6.94 -0.36 -34.48
N PRO A 174 7.69 0.65 -34.96
CA PRO A 174 7.23 2.03 -34.97
C PRO A 174 5.85 2.18 -35.63
N GLY A 175 4.97 2.96 -35.02
CA GLY A 175 3.57 3.14 -35.48
C GLY A 175 2.60 2.05 -35.04
N SER A 176 3.04 1.01 -34.32
CA SER A 176 2.13 0.01 -33.72
C SER A 176 1.38 0.52 -32.49
N LEU A 177 1.98 1.43 -31.73
CA LEU A 177 1.38 2.04 -30.54
C LEU A 177 0.69 3.36 -30.91
N PRO A 178 -0.55 3.63 -30.46
CA PRO A 178 -1.26 4.85 -30.81
C PRO A 178 -0.77 6.06 -30.02
N ASP A 179 -0.85 7.26 -30.63
CA ASP A 179 -0.44 8.55 -30.03
C ASP A 179 -1.27 8.98 -28.82
N SER A 180 -2.32 8.23 -28.48
CA SER A 180 -3.16 8.45 -27.31
C SER A 180 -2.67 7.70 -26.07
N LEU A 181 -1.76 6.73 -26.22
CA LEU A 181 -1.39 5.78 -25.18
C LEU A 181 -0.61 6.45 -24.05
N THR A 182 -1.11 6.33 -22.81
CA THR A 182 -0.49 6.93 -21.62
C THR A 182 0.18 5.90 -20.73
N THR A 183 -0.32 4.66 -20.74
CA THR A 183 0.18 3.57 -19.89
C THR A 183 0.47 2.33 -20.73
N LEU A 184 1.70 1.82 -20.62
CA LEU A 184 2.15 0.60 -21.28
C LEU A 184 2.83 -0.34 -20.28
N THR A 185 2.32 -1.57 -20.21
CA THR A 185 2.91 -2.65 -19.41
C THR A 185 3.27 -3.81 -20.32
N PHE A 186 4.55 -4.16 -20.38
CA PHE A 186 5.03 -5.35 -21.08
C PHE A 186 4.90 -6.62 -20.22
N GLY A 187 4.76 -7.75 -20.90
CA GLY A 187 4.66 -9.07 -20.28
C GLY A 187 5.98 -9.58 -19.68
N HIS A 188 5.88 -10.59 -18.81
CA HIS A 188 7.01 -11.17 -18.10
C HIS A 188 8.17 -11.58 -19.01
N LEU A 189 7.91 -12.22 -20.16
CA LEU A 189 8.95 -12.72 -21.07
C LEU A 189 9.42 -11.71 -22.13
N PHE A 190 8.90 -10.47 -22.13
CA PHE A 190 9.27 -9.47 -23.12
C PHE A 190 10.74 -9.10 -23.00
N ASN A 191 11.53 -9.32 -24.06
CA ASN A 191 12.95 -9.00 -24.10
C ASN A 191 13.39 -8.57 -25.52
N GLN A 192 12.54 -7.82 -26.22
CA GLN A 192 12.86 -7.26 -27.53
C GLN A 192 13.35 -5.83 -27.39
N ALA A 193 14.30 -5.43 -28.24
CA ALA A 193 14.80 -4.06 -28.26
C ALA A 193 13.70 -3.08 -28.66
N ILE A 194 13.63 -1.94 -27.97
CA ILE A 194 12.75 -0.82 -28.33
C ILE A 194 13.61 0.22 -29.05
N THR A 195 13.24 0.54 -30.29
CA THR A 195 13.95 1.55 -31.09
C THR A 195 13.35 2.95 -30.90
N PRO A 196 14.14 4.03 -31.09
CA PRO A 196 13.61 5.39 -31.10
C PRO A 196 12.40 5.55 -32.04
N GLY A 197 11.36 6.21 -31.56
CA GLY A 197 10.09 6.40 -32.29
C GLY A 197 9.08 5.25 -32.14
N THR A 198 9.41 4.16 -31.44
CA THR A 198 8.44 3.09 -31.11
C THR A 198 7.44 3.53 -30.03
N LEU A 199 7.91 4.22 -28.99
CA LEU A 199 7.07 4.68 -27.88
C LEU A 199 6.43 6.04 -28.20
N PRO A 200 5.12 6.22 -27.99
CA PRO A 200 4.44 7.47 -28.32
C PRO A 200 4.76 8.59 -27.30
N ASN A 201 4.75 9.84 -27.76
CA ASN A 201 5.02 11.03 -26.94
C ASN A 201 3.93 11.37 -25.91
N SER A 202 2.84 10.60 -25.85
CA SER A 202 1.80 10.68 -24.83
C SER A 202 2.08 9.77 -23.63
N LEU A 203 3.07 8.88 -23.72
CA LEU A 203 3.29 7.83 -22.73
C LEU A 203 3.85 8.44 -21.44
N THR A 204 3.13 8.27 -20.33
CA THR A 204 3.51 8.76 -19.01
C THR A 204 4.04 7.64 -18.12
N THR A 205 3.55 6.41 -18.30
CA THR A 205 3.89 5.25 -17.47
C THR A 205 4.33 4.08 -18.35
N LEU A 206 5.53 3.57 -18.09
CA LEU A 206 6.11 2.41 -18.75
C LEU A 206 6.61 1.39 -17.74
N THR A 207 6.13 0.16 -17.87
CA THR A 207 6.56 -0.99 -17.06
C THR A 207 7.10 -2.09 -17.97
N PHE A 208 8.37 -2.45 -17.77
CA PHE A 208 8.99 -3.62 -18.39
C PHE A 208 8.83 -4.86 -17.50
N GLY A 209 8.60 -6.02 -18.11
CA GLY A 209 8.47 -7.28 -17.41
C GLY A 209 9.79 -7.92 -17.00
N ASN A 210 9.69 -9.03 -16.25
CA ASN A 210 10.78 -9.75 -15.60
C ASN A 210 12.00 -10.07 -16.49
N CYS A 211 11.85 -10.38 -17.77
CA CYS A 211 12.94 -10.83 -18.63
C CYS A 211 13.57 -9.72 -19.48
N PHE A 212 13.09 -8.47 -19.40
CA PHE A 212 13.61 -7.39 -20.22
C PHE A 212 15.03 -7.01 -19.78
N ASP A 213 15.99 -7.18 -20.67
CA ASP A 213 17.41 -6.88 -20.43
C ASP A 213 18.08 -6.36 -21.71
N GLN A 214 17.37 -5.46 -22.42
CA GLN A 214 17.90 -4.80 -23.62
C GLN A 214 18.40 -3.41 -23.28
N VAL A 215 19.45 -2.98 -23.98
CA VAL A 215 19.97 -1.62 -23.86
C VAL A 215 18.91 -0.61 -24.30
N VAL A 216 18.64 0.38 -23.45
CA VAL A 216 17.77 1.51 -23.78
C VAL A 216 18.64 2.64 -24.32
N LEU A 217 18.52 2.96 -25.60
CA LEU A 217 19.33 4.00 -26.23
C LEU A 217 18.74 5.41 -25.98
N PRO A 218 19.56 6.48 -25.97
CA PRO A 218 19.06 7.85 -25.97
C PRO A 218 18.02 8.12 -27.06
N GLY A 219 16.93 8.81 -26.69
CA GLY A 219 15.79 9.07 -27.59
C GLY A 219 14.78 7.93 -27.73
N THR A 220 14.98 6.79 -27.06
CA THR A 220 14.01 5.69 -27.02
C THR A 220 12.82 6.01 -26.12
N LEU A 221 13.09 6.57 -24.94
CA LEU A 221 12.06 6.96 -23.97
C LEU A 221 11.47 8.33 -24.32
N PRO A 222 10.13 8.49 -24.31
CA PRO A 222 9.50 9.75 -24.67
C PRO A 222 9.63 10.81 -23.58
N ASN A 223 9.66 12.09 -23.98
CA ASN A 223 9.80 13.24 -23.07
C ASN A 223 8.57 13.52 -22.18
N SER A 224 7.51 12.73 -22.32
CA SER A 224 6.33 12.75 -21.45
C SER A 224 6.42 11.75 -20.30
N LEU A 225 7.41 10.85 -20.31
CA LEU A 225 7.47 9.73 -19.39
C LEU A 225 7.77 10.22 -17.97
N THR A 226 6.86 9.95 -17.04
CA THR A 226 6.98 10.33 -15.63
C THR A 226 7.38 9.14 -14.76
N THR A 227 6.95 7.93 -15.14
CA THR A 227 7.16 6.71 -14.36
C THR A 227 7.75 5.61 -15.23
N LEU A 228 8.92 5.11 -14.83
CA LEU A 228 9.60 3.99 -15.46
C LEU A 228 9.86 2.91 -14.43
N THR A 229 9.36 1.71 -14.70
CA THR A 229 9.55 0.54 -13.84
C THR A 229 10.18 -0.59 -14.62
N PHE A 230 11.27 -1.13 -14.09
CA PHE A 230 11.83 -2.42 -14.47
C PHE A 230 11.51 -3.44 -13.39
N ASP A 231 11.09 -4.62 -13.83
CA ASP A 231 10.93 -5.80 -12.98
C ASP A 231 12.26 -6.56 -12.89
N PHE A 232 12.27 -7.81 -12.45
CA PHE A 232 13.47 -8.58 -12.06
C PHE A 232 14.76 -8.45 -12.92
N GLY A 233 14.71 -8.65 -14.23
CA GLY A 233 15.88 -9.06 -15.03
C GLY A 233 16.76 -7.98 -15.65
N PHE A 234 16.35 -6.71 -15.62
CA PHE A 234 17.08 -5.63 -16.29
C PHE A 234 18.41 -5.31 -15.59
N ASP A 235 19.53 -5.38 -16.31
CA ASP A 235 20.87 -5.09 -15.80
C ASP A 235 21.76 -4.38 -16.84
N GLN A 236 21.20 -3.39 -17.55
CA GLN A 236 21.93 -2.58 -18.53
C GLN A 236 22.24 -1.18 -18.01
N GLU A 237 23.37 -0.61 -18.45
CA GLU A 237 23.76 0.76 -18.11
C GLU A 237 22.79 1.80 -18.70
N PHE A 238 22.71 2.97 -18.05
CA PHE A 238 22.03 4.15 -18.60
C PHE A 238 23.06 5.21 -19.02
N PRO A 239 23.40 5.32 -20.31
CA PRO A 239 24.18 6.44 -20.80
C PRO A 239 23.48 7.79 -20.50
N PRO A 240 24.23 8.88 -20.23
CA PRO A 240 23.65 10.21 -20.07
C PRO A 240 22.72 10.60 -21.22
N GLY A 241 21.55 11.15 -20.88
CA GLY A 241 20.50 11.50 -21.85
C GLY A 241 19.57 10.35 -22.25
N THR A 242 19.72 9.16 -21.68
CA THR A 242 18.78 8.04 -21.90
C THR A 242 17.45 8.27 -21.18
N LEU A 243 17.50 8.67 -19.91
CA LEU A 243 16.32 8.95 -19.10
C LEU A 243 15.79 10.37 -19.41
N PRO A 244 14.49 10.55 -19.67
CA PRO A 244 13.93 11.86 -20.03
C PRO A 244 13.81 12.79 -18.83
N ASN A 245 13.92 14.11 -19.07
CA ASN A 245 13.82 15.15 -18.04
C ASN A 245 12.40 15.35 -17.44
N SER A 246 11.43 14.55 -17.88
CA SER A 246 10.09 14.47 -17.27
C SER A 246 9.99 13.38 -16.20
N LEU A 247 10.99 12.49 -16.11
CA LEU A 247 10.92 11.31 -15.27
C LEU A 247 10.99 11.71 -13.80
N THR A 248 9.95 11.36 -13.04
CA THR A 248 9.86 11.64 -11.60
C THR A 248 10.07 10.38 -10.77
N THR A 249 9.70 9.20 -11.30
CA THR A 249 9.82 7.92 -10.62
C THR A 249 10.58 6.90 -11.46
N LEU A 250 11.67 6.38 -10.90
CA LEU A 250 12.43 5.27 -11.45
C LEU A 250 12.48 4.13 -10.43
N LYS A 251 11.93 2.97 -10.82
CA LYS A 251 12.07 1.72 -10.08
C LYS A 251 12.89 0.74 -10.90
N LEU A 252 14.00 0.27 -10.32
CA LEU A 252 14.92 -0.66 -10.95
C LEU A 252 14.62 -2.09 -10.50
N GLY A 253 14.94 -3.03 -11.39
CA GLY A 253 14.74 -4.46 -11.20
C GLY A 253 15.67 -5.09 -10.18
N ASN A 254 15.31 -6.27 -9.67
CA ASN A 254 16.09 -6.98 -8.66
C ASN A 254 17.52 -7.31 -9.11
N ARG A 255 17.77 -7.55 -10.41
CA ARG A 255 19.11 -7.85 -10.92
C ARG A 255 19.97 -6.63 -11.24
N PHE A 256 19.40 -5.44 -11.30
CA PHE A 256 20.13 -4.24 -11.71
C PHE A 256 21.31 -3.99 -10.75
N ASN A 257 22.52 -3.98 -11.29
CA ASN A 257 23.75 -3.77 -10.52
C ASN A 257 24.80 -2.97 -11.32
N GLN A 258 24.35 -2.04 -12.16
CA GLN A 258 25.20 -1.16 -12.95
C GLN A 258 25.47 0.18 -12.25
N VAL A 259 26.62 0.79 -12.55
CA VAL A 259 26.99 2.11 -12.03
C VAL A 259 26.24 3.20 -12.77
N PHE A 260 25.72 4.19 -12.04
CA PHE A 260 25.21 5.43 -12.64
C PHE A 260 26.33 6.47 -12.78
N LEU A 261 26.60 6.88 -14.01
CA LEU A 261 27.51 7.99 -14.29
C LEU A 261 26.86 9.35 -13.96
N PRO A 262 27.63 10.39 -13.60
CA PRO A 262 27.10 11.74 -13.43
C PRO A 262 26.31 12.21 -14.66
N GLY A 263 25.11 12.77 -14.43
CA GLY A 263 24.19 13.19 -15.50
C GLY A 263 23.35 12.08 -16.14
N SER A 264 23.42 10.83 -15.64
CA SER A 264 22.56 9.73 -16.11
C SER A 264 21.14 9.81 -15.55
N LEU A 265 20.99 10.30 -14.31
CA LEU A 265 19.71 10.52 -13.66
C LEU A 265 19.20 11.94 -13.97
N PRO A 266 17.92 12.11 -14.35
CA PRO A 266 17.38 13.42 -14.70
C PRO A 266 17.10 14.28 -13.47
N ASN A 267 17.24 15.60 -13.61
CA ASN A 267 17.01 16.59 -12.53
C ASN A 267 15.54 16.72 -12.09
N SER A 268 14.61 16.00 -12.73
CA SER A 268 13.21 15.90 -12.34
C SER A 268 12.92 14.73 -11.40
N LEU A 269 13.87 13.83 -11.21
CA LEU A 269 13.65 12.57 -10.50
C LEU A 269 13.43 12.84 -9.00
N THR A 270 12.26 12.45 -8.49
CA THR A 270 11.89 12.59 -7.08
C THR A 270 11.99 11.27 -6.32
N THR A 271 11.78 10.15 -7.01
CA THR A 271 11.74 8.81 -6.42
C THR A 271 12.68 7.87 -7.17
N LEU A 272 13.65 7.30 -6.45
CA LEU A 272 14.55 6.27 -6.94
C LEU A 272 14.49 5.04 -6.03
N ILE A 273 14.14 3.90 -6.61
CA ILE A 273 14.06 2.61 -5.90
C ILE A 273 14.98 1.62 -6.61
N PHE A 274 15.99 1.13 -5.89
CA PHE A 274 16.87 0.06 -6.33
C PHE A 274 16.28 -1.32 -6.00
N GLY A 275 16.58 -2.31 -6.84
CA GLY A 275 16.26 -3.71 -6.58
C GLY A 275 17.35 -4.45 -5.80
N ASP A 276 17.08 -5.71 -5.48
CA ASP A 276 17.85 -6.55 -4.55
C ASP A 276 19.37 -6.57 -4.75
N CYS A 277 19.85 -6.73 -5.98
CA CYS A 277 21.26 -6.97 -6.28
C CYS A 277 22.13 -5.71 -6.36
N PHE A 278 21.54 -4.51 -6.32
CA PHE A 278 22.32 -3.28 -6.45
C PHE A 278 23.28 -3.08 -5.26
N ASP A 279 24.58 -3.12 -5.53
CA ASP A 279 25.65 -2.90 -4.55
C ASP A 279 26.83 -2.14 -5.17
N GLN A 280 26.54 -1.24 -6.12
CA GLN A 280 27.56 -0.38 -6.71
C GLN A 280 27.77 0.90 -5.90
N VAL A 281 29.00 1.42 -5.96
CA VAL A 281 29.32 2.74 -5.40
C VAL A 281 28.58 3.81 -6.18
N ILE A 282 27.90 4.71 -5.47
CA ILE A 282 27.29 5.89 -6.08
C ILE A 282 28.36 6.99 -6.18
N LEU A 283 28.63 7.44 -7.40
CA LEU A 283 29.60 8.51 -7.64
C LEU A 283 29.03 9.87 -7.18
N PRO A 284 29.90 10.82 -6.79
CA PRO A 284 29.49 12.21 -6.55
C PRO A 284 28.76 12.81 -7.76
N ASP A 285 27.82 13.71 -7.51
CA ASP A 285 26.99 14.38 -8.53
C ASP A 285 26.09 13.45 -9.38
N THR A 286 25.96 12.18 -9.00
CA THR A 286 25.04 11.23 -9.66
C THR A 286 23.59 11.40 -9.22
N LEU A 287 23.33 11.60 -7.92
CA LEU A 287 21.97 11.75 -7.39
C LEU A 287 21.46 13.18 -7.64
N PRO A 288 20.27 13.36 -8.25
CA PRO A 288 19.76 14.68 -8.56
C PRO A 288 19.24 15.41 -7.32
N ASN A 289 19.38 16.74 -7.30
CA ASN A 289 18.92 17.62 -6.21
C ASN A 289 17.39 17.72 -6.05
N SER A 290 16.63 17.06 -6.91
CA SER A 290 15.17 16.93 -6.81
C SER A 290 14.73 15.69 -6.02
N LEU A 291 15.66 14.78 -5.71
CA LEU A 291 15.34 13.47 -5.14
C LEU A 291 14.81 13.64 -3.71
N THR A 292 13.58 13.18 -3.47
CA THR A 292 12.92 13.22 -2.15
C THR A 292 12.89 11.85 -1.49
N THR A 293 12.83 10.78 -2.30
CA THR A 293 12.73 9.39 -1.82
C THR A 293 13.81 8.53 -2.46
N LEU A 294 14.62 7.89 -1.62
CA LEU A 294 15.64 6.94 -2.02
C LEU A 294 15.49 5.64 -1.23
N THR A 295 15.30 4.54 -1.95
CA THR A 295 15.22 3.20 -1.36
C THR A 295 16.30 2.31 -1.98
N PHE A 296 17.18 1.78 -1.14
CA PHE A 296 18.15 0.77 -1.52
C PHE A 296 17.56 -0.64 -1.42
N GLY A 297 18.01 -1.53 -2.30
CA GLY A 297 17.64 -2.94 -2.26
C GLY A 297 18.46 -3.73 -1.23
N PRO A 298 18.00 -4.95 -0.86
CA PRO A 298 18.62 -5.82 0.14
C PRO A 298 20.15 -5.94 0.16
N ASN A 299 20.85 -6.00 -0.98
CA ASN A 299 22.30 -6.25 -1.00
C ASN A 299 23.16 -5.00 -0.87
N PHE A 300 22.59 -3.79 -0.94
CA PHE A 300 23.38 -2.56 -0.91
C PHE A 300 24.13 -2.42 0.43
N ASN A 301 25.46 -2.38 0.36
CA ASN A 301 26.33 -2.23 1.52
C ASN A 301 27.58 -1.39 1.23
N GLN A 302 27.47 -0.45 0.28
CA GLN A 302 28.53 0.51 -0.02
C GLN A 302 28.53 1.69 0.95
N VAL A 303 29.70 2.30 1.15
CA VAL A 303 29.86 3.49 1.98
C VAL A 303 29.11 4.68 1.35
N VAL A 304 28.36 5.41 2.17
CA VAL A 304 27.71 6.67 1.78
C VAL A 304 28.50 7.82 2.39
N PRO A 305 29.39 8.49 1.63
CA PRO A 305 30.19 9.59 2.18
C PRO A 305 29.36 10.88 2.40
N PRO A 306 29.83 11.77 3.30
CA PRO A 306 29.24 13.11 3.48
C PRO A 306 29.10 13.88 2.17
N GLY A 307 27.93 14.49 1.96
CA GLY A 307 27.61 15.27 0.76
C GLY A 307 27.17 14.46 -0.46
N LEU A 308 27.13 13.11 -0.40
CA LEU A 308 26.61 12.29 -1.50
C LEU A 308 25.09 12.40 -1.65
N LEU A 309 24.37 12.37 -0.52
CA LEU A 309 22.91 12.43 -0.51
C LEU A 309 22.43 13.86 -0.75
N PRO A 310 21.46 14.09 -1.65
CA PRO A 310 20.98 15.43 -1.96
C PRO A 310 20.19 16.04 -0.79
N ASN A 311 20.30 17.36 -0.62
CA ASN A 311 19.64 18.07 0.48
C ASN A 311 18.10 18.03 0.42
N SER A 312 17.51 17.71 -0.72
CA SER A 312 16.05 17.54 -0.90
C SER A 312 15.49 16.25 -0.33
N LEU A 313 16.35 15.29 0.06
CA LEU A 313 15.92 13.96 0.45
C LEU A 313 15.16 14.00 1.78
N THR A 314 13.91 13.53 1.76
CA THR A 314 13.02 13.45 2.93
C THR A 314 12.90 12.03 3.46
N THR A 315 13.02 11.03 2.59
CA THR A 315 12.86 9.61 2.91
C THR A 315 14.04 8.80 2.41
N LEU A 316 14.70 8.09 3.34
CA LEU A 316 15.81 7.19 3.05
C LEU A 316 15.56 5.82 3.69
N THR A 317 15.60 4.78 2.86
CA THR A 317 15.52 3.39 3.31
C THR A 317 16.74 2.63 2.84
N PHE A 318 17.50 2.07 3.78
CA PHE A 318 18.58 1.14 3.52
C PHE A 318 18.05 -0.30 3.41
N GLY A 319 18.74 -1.11 2.61
CA GLY A 319 18.41 -2.53 2.43
C GLY A 319 18.99 -3.43 3.51
N PHE A 320 18.50 -4.67 3.57
CA PHE A 320 18.80 -5.70 4.56
C PHE A 320 20.28 -5.80 4.98
N HIS A 321 21.22 -5.81 4.03
CA HIS A 321 22.64 -6.02 4.30
C HIS A 321 23.45 -4.77 4.66
N PHE A 322 22.86 -3.57 4.60
CA PHE A 322 23.57 -2.32 4.86
C PHE A 322 24.10 -2.27 6.31
N ASN A 323 25.41 -2.17 6.47
CA ASN A 323 26.09 -2.10 7.77
C ASN A 323 27.34 -1.22 7.74
N GLN A 324 27.31 -0.14 6.96
CA GLN A 324 28.39 0.85 6.91
C GLN A 324 28.18 1.96 7.94
N GLU A 325 29.27 2.58 8.38
CA GLU A 325 29.22 3.73 9.28
C GLU A 325 28.50 4.92 8.61
N VAL A 326 27.74 5.67 9.42
CA VAL A 326 27.05 6.90 8.97
C VAL A 326 27.58 8.08 9.79
N PRO A 327 28.73 8.66 9.41
CA PRO A 327 29.31 9.78 10.15
C PRO A 327 28.50 11.08 9.98
N PRO A 328 28.70 12.08 10.86
CA PRO A 328 28.08 13.40 10.74
C PRO A 328 28.25 14.02 9.35
N GLY A 329 27.17 14.59 8.81
CA GLY A 329 27.14 15.18 7.46
C GLY A 329 26.83 14.19 6.32
N THR A 330 26.67 12.89 6.62
CA THR A 330 26.21 11.89 5.65
C THR A 330 24.73 12.06 5.31
N LEU A 331 23.89 12.20 6.33
CA LEU A 331 22.45 12.36 6.17
C LEU A 331 22.09 13.83 5.93
N PRO A 332 21.22 14.14 4.95
CA PRO A 332 20.88 15.52 4.61
C PRO A 332 19.92 16.15 5.63
N ASN A 333 19.98 17.48 5.74
CA ASN A 333 19.25 18.25 6.76
C ASN A 333 17.73 18.31 6.58
N CYS A 334 17.17 17.82 5.47
CA CYS A 334 15.72 17.75 5.25
C CYS A 334 15.15 16.35 5.46
N LEU A 335 15.98 15.37 5.85
CA LEU A 335 15.54 13.99 6.03
C LEU A 335 14.57 13.88 7.21
N THR A 336 13.35 13.42 6.96
CA THR A 336 12.30 13.25 7.98
C THR A 336 12.13 11.78 8.36
N THR A 337 12.38 10.86 7.43
CA THR A 337 12.19 9.42 7.62
C THR A 337 13.46 8.67 7.26
N LEU A 338 13.97 7.90 8.22
CA LEU A 338 15.13 7.03 8.06
C LEU A 338 14.80 5.61 8.53
N THR A 339 15.02 4.65 7.65
CA THR A 339 14.94 3.22 7.95
C THR A 339 16.28 2.57 7.65
N PHE A 340 16.90 1.99 8.67
CA PHE A 340 18.05 1.12 8.51
C PHE A 340 17.63 -0.31 8.17
N GLY A 341 18.49 -1.04 7.45
CA GLY A 341 18.28 -2.44 7.15
C GLY A 341 18.65 -3.37 8.31
N ASP A 342 18.22 -4.62 8.22
CA ASP A 342 18.27 -5.60 9.31
C ASP A 342 19.68 -5.86 9.84
N ASN A 343 20.72 -5.83 9.01
CA ASN A 343 22.09 -6.06 9.46
C ASN A 343 22.79 -4.84 10.05
N PHE A 344 22.17 -3.65 10.03
CA PHE A 344 22.80 -2.43 10.51
C PHE A 344 23.06 -2.51 12.02
N ASN A 345 24.34 -2.44 12.41
CA ASN A 345 24.77 -2.51 13.81
C ASN A 345 25.99 -1.61 14.08
N GLN A 346 26.07 -0.46 13.40
CA GLN A 346 27.12 0.53 13.62
C GLN A 346 26.71 1.54 14.69
N VAL A 347 27.71 2.10 15.38
CA VAL A 347 27.47 3.15 16.39
C VAL A 347 26.96 4.41 15.71
N VAL A 348 25.80 4.90 16.14
CA VAL A 348 25.27 6.21 15.70
C VAL A 348 25.80 7.27 16.67
N THR A 349 26.65 8.17 16.20
CA THR A 349 27.26 9.21 17.04
C THR A 349 26.44 10.51 17.03
N PRO A 350 26.51 11.33 18.10
CA PRO A 350 25.85 12.64 18.12
C PRO A 350 26.19 13.50 16.90
N GLY A 351 25.16 14.08 16.28
CA GLY A 351 25.28 14.84 15.03
C GLY A 351 25.24 14.01 13.74
N SER A 352 25.14 12.67 13.83
CA SER A 352 24.95 11.81 12.65
C SER A 352 23.52 11.87 12.11
N LEU A 353 22.53 12.00 13.00
CA LEU A 353 21.11 12.13 12.65
C LEU A 353 20.73 13.61 12.49
N PRO A 354 20.00 13.99 11.42
CA PRO A 354 19.64 15.38 11.18
C PRO A 354 18.50 15.85 12.09
N ASN A 355 18.50 17.15 12.42
CA ASN A 355 17.49 17.77 13.30
C ASN A 355 16.07 17.85 12.71
N SER A 356 15.88 17.44 11.46
CA SER A 356 14.56 17.32 10.81
C SER A 356 13.93 15.95 11.00
N LEU A 357 14.67 14.95 11.50
CA LEU A 357 14.24 13.57 11.52
C LEU A 357 13.07 13.37 12.49
N THR A 358 11.94 12.89 11.99
CA THR A 358 10.72 12.62 12.77
C THR A 358 10.52 11.13 13.00
N THR A 359 10.97 10.29 12.07
CA THR A 359 10.79 8.84 12.11
C THR A 359 12.13 8.13 11.91
N LEU A 360 12.48 7.29 12.88
CA LEU A 360 13.68 6.46 12.85
C LEU A 360 13.32 5.00 13.15
N THR A 361 13.70 4.12 12.24
CA THR A 361 13.57 2.67 12.40
C THR A 361 14.95 2.02 12.29
N PHE A 362 15.36 1.31 13.34
CA PHE A 362 16.52 0.44 13.33
C PHE A 362 16.13 -0.98 12.89
N GLY A 363 17.04 -1.66 12.18
CA GLY A 363 16.87 -3.04 11.76
C GLY A 363 17.17 -4.05 12.87
N ASP A 364 16.91 -5.32 12.55
CA ASP A 364 16.88 -6.43 13.52
C ASP A 364 18.16 -6.69 14.29
N CYS A 365 19.34 -6.38 13.73
CA CYS A 365 20.64 -6.63 14.34
C CYS A 365 21.19 -5.43 15.13
N PHE A 366 20.49 -4.30 15.19
CA PHE A 366 21.00 -3.12 15.87
C PHE A 366 21.01 -3.34 17.39
N ASP A 367 22.20 -3.32 18.00
CA ASP A 367 22.39 -3.50 19.45
C ASP A 367 23.49 -2.58 20.00
N GLN A 368 23.59 -1.37 19.46
CA GLN A 368 24.56 -0.37 19.93
C GLN A 368 23.94 0.57 20.98
N VAL A 369 24.79 1.03 21.90
CA VAL A 369 24.38 2.01 22.91
C VAL A 369 24.01 3.34 22.22
N VAL A 370 22.80 3.82 22.48
CA VAL A 370 22.35 5.15 22.05
C VAL A 370 22.72 6.15 23.14
N SER A 371 23.69 7.03 22.86
CA SER A 371 24.15 8.02 23.85
C SER A 371 23.26 9.28 23.86
N PRO A 372 23.16 10.02 24.98
CA PRO A 372 22.48 11.31 25.01
C PRO A 372 22.96 12.27 23.92
N GLY A 373 22.02 12.96 23.27
CA GLY A 373 22.30 13.85 22.13
C GLY A 373 22.46 13.15 20.78
N THR A 374 22.34 11.82 20.72
CA THR A 374 22.31 11.07 19.44
C THR A 374 20.99 11.25 18.71
N LEU A 375 19.88 11.10 19.43
CA LEU A 375 18.54 11.24 18.87
C LEU A 375 18.16 12.73 18.76
N PRO A 376 17.66 13.21 17.60
CA PRO A 376 17.31 14.61 17.42
C PRO A 376 16.01 14.99 18.15
N ASN A 377 15.91 16.25 18.58
CA ASN A 377 14.76 16.78 19.32
C ASN A 377 13.46 16.89 18.49
N SER A 378 13.50 16.57 17.20
CA SER A 378 12.34 16.48 16.31
C SER A 378 11.72 15.09 16.26
N LEU A 379 12.39 14.08 16.81
CA LEU A 379 12.01 12.67 16.63
C LEU A 379 10.69 12.38 17.36
N THR A 380 9.68 11.93 16.62
CA THR A 380 8.36 11.56 17.15
C THR A 380 8.16 10.05 17.21
N THR A 381 8.79 9.32 16.31
CA THR A 381 8.65 7.85 16.21
C THR A 381 10.02 7.19 16.20
N LEU A 382 10.23 6.28 17.15
CA LEU A 382 11.44 5.46 17.26
C LEU A 382 11.06 3.98 17.36
N THR A 383 11.60 3.18 16.46
CA THR A 383 11.42 1.73 16.42
C THR A 383 12.77 1.04 16.47
N PHE A 384 12.92 0.09 17.40
CA PHE A 384 14.07 -0.80 17.49
C PHE A 384 13.75 -2.19 16.93
N GLY A 385 14.75 -2.82 16.32
CA GLY A 385 14.64 -4.17 15.77
C GLY A 385 14.74 -5.29 16.81
N ILE A 386 14.71 -6.54 16.31
CA ILE A 386 14.61 -7.76 17.12
C ILE A 386 15.62 -7.87 18.26
N ILE A 387 16.92 -7.64 18.06
CA ILE A 387 17.92 -8.01 19.10
C ILE A 387 18.30 -6.86 20.05
N PHE A 388 17.79 -5.64 19.83
CA PHE A 388 18.19 -4.47 20.62
C PHE A 388 17.91 -4.67 22.12
N ASN A 389 18.96 -4.60 22.95
CA ASN A 389 18.84 -4.82 24.39
C ASN A 389 19.81 -3.95 25.21
N GLN A 390 20.04 -2.71 24.77
CA GLN A 390 20.92 -1.76 25.46
C GLN A 390 20.16 -0.90 26.48
N VAL A 391 20.86 -0.49 27.54
CA VAL A 391 20.33 0.40 28.57
C VAL A 391 20.28 1.84 28.07
N PHE A 392 19.20 2.55 28.39
CA PHE A 392 19.12 4.00 28.19
C PHE A 392 19.50 4.77 29.44
N THR A 393 20.26 5.85 29.27
CA THR A 393 20.46 6.85 30.33
C THR A 393 19.41 7.96 30.24
N PRO A 394 19.01 8.59 31.36
CA PRO A 394 18.12 9.75 31.33
C PRO A 394 18.62 10.85 30.36
N GLY A 395 17.71 11.41 29.56
CA GLY A 395 18.04 12.38 28.51
C GLY A 395 18.45 11.79 27.17
N THR A 396 18.45 10.46 27.01
CA THR A 396 18.69 9.81 25.71
C THR A 396 17.49 9.96 24.77
N LEU A 397 16.28 9.71 25.27
CA LEU A 397 15.04 9.82 24.52
C LEU A 397 14.60 11.30 24.45
N PRO A 398 14.30 11.86 23.26
CA PRO A 398 13.92 13.26 23.14
C PRO A 398 12.50 13.52 23.63
N ASN A 399 12.25 14.73 24.15
CA ASN A 399 10.95 15.16 24.67
C ASN A 399 9.86 15.36 23.60
N SER A 400 10.18 15.16 22.33
CA SER A 400 9.23 15.14 21.21
C SER A 400 8.65 13.75 20.94
N LEU A 401 9.23 12.70 21.53
CA LEU A 401 8.90 11.32 21.17
C LEU A 401 7.49 10.95 21.60
N THR A 402 6.64 10.58 20.65
CA THR A 402 5.25 10.17 20.88
C THR A 402 5.09 8.65 20.79
N THR A 403 5.92 7.99 20.01
CA THR A 403 5.84 6.54 19.76
C THR A 403 7.21 5.89 19.94
N LEU A 404 7.26 4.92 20.84
CA LEU A 404 8.44 4.10 21.10
C LEU A 404 8.07 2.62 21.00
N ILE A 405 8.75 1.91 20.11
CA ILE A 405 8.54 0.49 19.87
C ILE A 405 9.86 -0.24 20.08
N PHE A 406 9.86 -1.18 21.02
CA PHE A 406 10.95 -2.11 21.22
C PHE A 406 10.70 -3.43 20.49
N GLY A 407 11.76 -3.99 19.93
CA GLY A 407 11.73 -5.32 19.33
C GLY A 407 11.78 -6.45 20.36
N TYR A 408 11.87 -7.67 19.86
CA TYR A 408 11.75 -8.91 20.64
C TYR A 408 12.70 -8.99 21.84
N GLY A 409 13.97 -8.61 21.70
CA GLY A 409 15.04 -8.90 22.67
C GLY A 409 15.20 -7.89 23.79
N PHE A 410 14.47 -6.77 23.77
CA PHE A 410 14.61 -5.72 24.78
C PHE A 410 14.10 -6.20 26.14
N ASN A 411 14.97 -6.23 27.15
CA ASN A 411 14.64 -6.67 28.50
C ASN A 411 15.41 -5.89 29.59
N GLN A 412 15.63 -4.60 29.35
CA GLN A 412 16.28 -3.70 30.32
C GLN A 412 15.25 -3.00 31.21
N GLU A 413 15.68 -2.63 32.42
CA GLU A 413 14.85 -1.86 33.35
C GLU A 413 14.47 -0.48 32.77
N VAL A 414 13.26 -0.03 33.08
CA VAL A 414 12.74 1.29 32.70
C VAL A 414 12.50 2.10 33.97
N PRO A 415 13.51 2.80 34.52
CA PRO A 415 13.36 3.54 35.76
C PRO A 415 12.49 4.81 35.60
N PRO A 416 11.92 5.33 36.70
CA PRO A 416 11.20 6.60 36.71
C PRO A 416 11.99 7.75 36.09
N GLY A 417 11.33 8.52 35.21
CA GLY A 417 11.91 9.67 34.51
C GLY A 417 12.75 9.32 33.28
N LEU A 418 12.85 8.04 32.89
CA LEU A 418 13.52 7.64 31.64
C LEU A 418 12.70 7.98 30.40
N LEU A 419 11.41 7.66 30.42
CA LEU A 419 10.51 7.89 29.28
C LEU A 419 10.07 9.36 29.23
N PRO A 420 9.99 9.98 28.04
CA PRO A 420 9.61 11.37 27.90
C PRO A 420 8.10 11.57 28.14
N ASN A 421 7.73 12.73 28.71
CA ASN A 421 6.34 13.10 29.02
C ASN A 421 5.45 13.36 27.80
N SER A 422 5.99 13.27 26.59
CA SER A 422 5.25 13.35 25.32
C SER A 422 4.77 11.98 24.82
N LEU A 423 5.25 10.88 25.41
CA LEU A 423 5.04 9.54 24.88
C LEU A 423 3.57 9.12 25.02
N THR A 424 2.92 8.83 23.90
CA THR A 424 1.52 8.38 23.85
C THR A 424 1.41 6.88 23.58
N THR A 425 2.37 6.31 22.86
CA THR A 425 2.40 4.90 22.48
C THR A 425 3.71 4.26 22.88
N LEU A 426 3.62 3.21 23.70
CA LEU A 426 4.74 2.38 24.11
C LEU A 426 4.43 0.92 23.82
N SER A 427 5.33 0.26 23.10
CA SER A 427 5.22 -1.16 22.80
C SER A 427 6.52 -1.85 23.22
N PHE A 428 6.41 -2.78 24.16
CA PHE A 428 7.49 -3.70 24.49
C PHE A 428 7.36 -4.98 23.66
N GLY A 429 8.50 -5.48 23.16
CA GLY A 429 8.54 -6.77 22.49
C GLY A 429 8.52 -7.95 23.46
N ASN A 430 8.52 -9.16 22.90
CA ASN A 430 8.21 -10.39 23.63
C ASN A 430 9.22 -10.79 24.71
N GLY A 431 10.46 -10.32 24.68
CA GLY A 431 11.48 -10.61 25.67
C GLY A 431 11.43 -9.73 26.91
N PHE A 432 10.59 -8.68 26.93
CA PHE A 432 10.50 -7.77 28.06
C PHE A 432 9.77 -8.43 29.23
N ASN A 433 10.49 -8.61 30.33
CA ASN A 433 9.97 -9.16 31.58
C ASN A 433 10.64 -8.50 32.80
N GLN A 434 10.62 -7.16 32.83
CA GLN A 434 11.09 -6.38 33.96
C GLN A 434 9.91 -5.76 34.71
N VAL A 435 10.06 -5.60 36.03
CA VAL A 435 9.08 -4.91 36.86
C VAL A 435 8.97 -3.44 36.42
N VAL A 436 7.75 -3.01 36.13
CA VAL A 436 7.45 -1.59 35.84
C VAL A 436 7.12 -0.89 37.15
N LEU A 437 7.98 0.02 37.60
CA LEU A 437 7.78 0.73 38.87
C LEU A 437 6.78 1.90 38.70
N PRO A 438 6.04 2.27 39.76
CA PRO A 438 5.24 3.50 39.77
C PRO A 438 6.07 4.73 39.38
N GLY A 439 5.54 5.54 38.45
CA GLY A 439 6.22 6.72 37.89
C GLY A 439 7.19 6.42 36.73
N SER A 440 7.32 5.17 36.29
CA SER A 440 8.11 4.79 35.10
C SER A 440 7.42 5.13 33.80
N LEU A 441 6.09 5.01 33.76
CA LEU A 441 5.25 5.33 32.61
C LEU A 441 4.79 6.80 32.67
N PRO A 442 4.89 7.58 31.57
CA PRO A 442 4.51 8.98 31.57
C PRO A 442 2.99 9.17 31.55
N ASN A 443 2.51 10.26 32.15
CA ASN A 443 1.08 10.60 32.25
C ASN A 443 0.40 10.96 30.91
N SER A 444 1.16 10.98 29.82
CA SER A 444 0.65 11.15 28.45
C SER A 444 0.31 9.84 27.76
N LEU A 445 0.71 8.70 28.34
CA LEU A 445 0.63 7.39 27.68
C LEU A 445 -0.82 6.95 27.52
N THR A 446 -1.25 6.72 26.28
CA THR A 446 -2.60 6.27 25.94
C THR A 446 -2.64 4.80 25.53
N THR A 447 -1.55 4.29 24.98
CA THR A 447 -1.44 2.92 24.48
C THR A 447 -0.20 2.25 25.02
N LEU A 448 -0.39 1.13 25.72
CA LEU A 448 0.67 0.28 26.24
C LEU A 448 0.47 -1.15 25.76
N THR A 449 1.51 -1.71 25.14
CA THR A 449 1.62 -3.14 24.83
C THR A 449 2.78 -3.73 25.60
N LEU A 450 2.49 -4.76 26.40
CA LEU A 450 3.47 -5.58 27.10
C LEU A 450 3.55 -6.91 26.33
N GLY A 451 4.73 -7.23 25.80
CA GLY A 451 4.91 -8.38 24.89
C GLY A 451 4.73 -9.73 25.57
N ASP A 452 4.84 -10.80 24.77
CA ASP A 452 4.44 -12.16 25.19
C ASP A 452 5.12 -12.69 26.44
N GLY A 453 6.39 -12.39 26.68
CA GLY A 453 7.13 -12.88 27.84
C GLY A 453 6.92 -12.10 29.14
N PHE A 454 6.11 -11.03 29.13
CA PHE A 454 5.85 -10.25 30.33
C PHE A 454 4.92 -11.00 31.30
N ASP A 455 5.40 -11.30 32.50
CA ASP A 455 4.69 -11.97 33.58
C ASP A 455 5.04 -11.38 34.96
N GLU A 456 5.24 -10.05 35.01
CA GLU A 456 5.48 -9.33 36.27
C GLU A 456 4.21 -8.66 36.81
N VAL A 457 4.13 -8.53 38.14
CA VAL A 457 2.96 -7.93 38.80
C VAL A 457 2.85 -6.44 38.46
N VAL A 458 1.66 -6.01 38.03
CA VAL A 458 1.35 -4.59 37.83
C VAL A 458 0.78 -4.01 39.12
N LEU A 459 1.59 -3.22 39.85
CA LEU A 459 1.18 -2.62 41.12
C LEU A 459 0.22 -1.43 40.92
N PRO A 460 -0.68 -1.16 41.88
CA PRO A 460 -1.48 0.06 41.88
C PRO A 460 -0.64 1.34 41.73
N GLY A 461 -1.06 2.23 40.84
CA GLY A 461 -0.33 3.47 40.51
C GLY A 461 0.81 3.29 39.50
N THR A 462 1.01 2.09 38.94
CA THR A 462 1.98 1.86 37.85
C THR A 462 1.49 2.39 36.51
N LEU A 463 0.23 2.11 36.18
CA LEU A 463 -0.41 2.53 34.93
C LEU A 463 -0.93 3.97 35.06
N PRO A 464 -0.65 4.86 34.09
CA PRO A 464 -1.10 6.25 34.15
C PRO A 464 -2.61 6.37 33.85
N ASP A 465 -3.25 7.37 34.45
CA ASP A 465 -4.70 7.63 34.27
C ASP A 465 -5.09 7.95 32.82
N SER A 466 -4.14 8.38 31.98
CA SER A 466 -4.37 8.64 30.54
C SER A 466 -4.53 7.39 29.70
N LEU A 467 -4.21 6.20 30.23
CA LEU A 467 -4.15 4.97 29.44
C LEU A 467 -5.55 4.53 29.02
N THR A 468 -5.75 4.38 27.71
CA THR A 468 -7.03 3.94 27.11
C THR A 468 -6.94 2.53 26.55
N THR A 469 -5.75 2.09 26.13
CA THR A 469 -5.51 0.76 25.56
C THR A 469 -4.36 0.08 26.28
N LEU A 470 -4.63 -1.10 26.83
CA LEU A 470 -3.66 -1.98 27.46
C LEU A 470 -3.75 -3.38 26.84
N SER A 471 -2.62 -3.91 26.42
CA SER A 471 -2.49 -5.29 25.96
C SER A 471 -1.40 -6.00 26.73
N PHE A 472 -1.76 -7.10 27.40
CA PHE A 472 -0.83 -8.09 27.93
C PHE A 472 -0.63 -9.20 26.91
N GLY A 473 0.62 -9.61 26.73
CA GLY A 473 0.99 -10.72 25.87
C GLY A 473 0.68 -12.09 26.48
N ASP A 474 1.08 -13.14 25.76
CA ASP A 474 0.61 -14.50 25.99
C ASP A 474 0.99 -15.15 27.32
N CYS A 475 2.11 -14.82 27.94
CA CYS A 475 2.54 -15.46 29.19
C CYS A 475 2.04 -14.77 30.46
N PHE A 476 1.44 -13.57 30.37
CA PHE A 476 0.99 -12.83 31.55
C PHE A 476 -0.07 -13.63 32.33
N ASN A 477 0.24 -13.97 33.58
CA ASN A 477 -0.67 -14.71 34.46
C ASN A 477 -0.56 -14.25 35.93
N GLN A 478 -0.23 -12.99 36.15
CA GLN A 478 -0.23 -12.39 37.48
C GLN A 478 -1.62 -11.89 37.88
N GLU A 479 -1.89 -11.89 39.19
CA GLU A 479 -3.09 -11.23 39.73
C GLU A 479 -3.06 -9.75 39.36
N VAL A 480 -4.23 -9.18 39.08
CA VAL A 480 -4.42 -7.74 38.83
C VAL A 480 -5.19 -7.16 40.02
N PRO A 481 -4.51 -6.63 41.06
CA PRO A 481 -5.18 -6.12 42.25
C PRO A 481 -6.12 -4.95 41.92
N PRO A 482 -7.19 -4.74 42.72
CA PRO A 482 -8.03 -3.55 42.60
C PRO A 482 -7.21 -2.25 42.64
N GLY A 483 -7.51 -1.32 41.73
CA GLY A 483 -6.78 -0.07 41.57
C GLY A 483 -5.51 -0.15 40.71
N SER A 484 -5.19 -1.33 40.14
CA SER A 484 -4.06 -1.46 39.20
C SER A 484 -4.39 -0.98 37.79
N LEU A 485 -5.65 -1.12 37.36
CA LEU A 485 -6.14 -0.63 36.07
C LEU A 485 -6.69 0.80 36.18
N PRO A 486 -6.32 1.71 35.26
CA PRO A 486 -6.75 3.11 35.33
C PRO A 486 -8.20 3.30 34.90
N ASN A 487 -8.85 4.33 35.44
CA ASN A 487 -10.28 4.58 35.26
C ASN A 487 -10.70 4.97 33.83
N ASN A 488 -9.77 5.36 32.96
CA ASN A 488 -10.06 5.75 31.57
C ASN A 488 -9.80 4.63 30.55
N LEU A 489 -9.44 3.42 31.02
CA LEU A 489 -9.12 2.29 30.15
C LEU A 489 -10.37 1.79 29.40
N THR A 490 -10.36 1.89 28.08
CA THR A 490 -11.48 1.46 27.23
C THR A 490 -11.25 0.08 26.60
N THR A 491 -9.99 -0.27 26.33
CA THR A 491 -9.61 -1.55 25.71
C THR A 491 -8.60 -2.27 26.58
N LEU A 492 -8.95 -3.50 26.98
CA LEU A 492 -8.08 -4.40 27.73
C LEU A 492 -8.00 -5.75 27.02
N THR A 493 -6.77 -6.20 26.76
CA THR A 493 -6.49 -7.52 26.22
C THR A 493 -5.59 -8.29 27.17
N PHE A 494 -6.01 -9.49 27.54
CA PHE A 494 -5.20 -10.51 28.19
C PHE A 494 -4.83 -11.59 27.19
N GLY A 495 -3.56 -11.99 27.20
CA GLY A 495 -3.05 -13.06 26.36
C GLY A 495 -3.50 -14.45 26.81
N ASN A 496 -2.93 -15.46 26.15
CA ASN A 496 -3.42 -16.83 26.20
C ASN A 496 -3.26 -17.56 27.55
N SER A 497 -2.31 -17.19 28.40
CA SER A 497 -2.04 -17.89 29.67
C SER A 497 -2.75 -17.29 30.88
N PHE A 498 -3.46 -16.17 30.71
CA PHE A 498 -4.13 -15.51 31.83
C PHE A 498 -5.29 -16.36 32.37
N ASP A 499 -5.19 -16.79 33.63
CA ASP A 499 -6.19 -17.63 34.31
C ASP A 499 -6.36 -17.23 35.79
N GLN A 500 -6.24 -15.94 36.11
CA GLN A 500 -6.43 -15.42 37.46
C GLN A 500 -7.89 -15.06 37.73
N GLU A 501 -8.34 -15.30 38.96
CA GLU A 501 -9.67 -14.87 39.40
C GLU A 501 -9.73 -13.34 39.43
N PHE A 502 -10.84 -12.78 38.94
CA PHE A 502 -11.07 -11.36 39.09
C PHE A 502 -11.78 -11.05 40.42
N THR A 503 -11.20 -10.15 41.20
CA THR A 503 -11.87 -9.59 42.38
C THR A 503 -12.85 -8.46 42.00
N PRO A 504 -13.89 -8.18 42.80
CA PRO A 504 -14.73 -6.99 42.60
C PRO A 504 -13.90 -5.72 42.49
N ASP A 505 -14.34 -4.77 41.66
CA ASP A 505 -13.67 -3.49 41.40
C ASP A 505 -12.31 -3.58 40.67
N THR A 506 -11.98 -4.74 40.08
CA THR A 506 -10.76 -4.89 39.24
C THR A 506 -10.89 -4.17 37.90
N LEU A 507 -12.01 -4.36 37.18
CA LEU A 507 -12.22 -3.76 35.86
C LEU A 507 -12.78 -2.33 35.97
N PRO A 508 -12.24 -1.35 35.22
CA PRO A 508 -12.74 0.01 35.26
C PRO A 508 -14.09 0.15 34.56
N ASN A 509 -14.94 1.04 35.07
CA ASN A 509 -16.28 1.31 34.54
C ASN A 509 -16.30 1.94 33.14
N SER A 510 -15.15 2.35 32.58
CA SER A 510 -15.02 2.89 31.23
C SER A 510 -14.72 1.82 30.17
N LEU A 511 -14.48 0.56 30.58
CA LEU A 511 -14.04 -0.51 29.69
C LEU A 511 -15.14 -0.90 28.70
N THR A 512 -14.89 -0.70 27.41
CA THR A 512 -15.82 -1.04 26.32
C THR A 512 -15.46 -2.35 25.64
N THR A 513 -14.16 -2.69 25.59
CA THR A 513 -13.65 -3.91 24.96
C THR A 513 -12.79 -4.69 25.94
N LEU A 514 -13.19 -5.93 26.22
CA LEU A 514 -12.42 -6.91 26.98
C LEU A 514 -12.16 -8.13 26.11
N LYS A 515 -10.89 -8.46 25.91
CA LYS A 515 -10.45 -9.69 25.25
C LYS A 515 -9.66 -10.52 26.23
N ILE A 516 -10.00 -11.79 26.37
CA ILE A 516 -9.30 -12.74 27.21
C ILE A 516 -8.94 -13.96 26.37
N GLY A 517 -7.67 -14.36 26.41
CA GLY A 517 -7.16 -15.52 25.69
C GLY A 517 -7.73 -16.86 26.14
N TYR A 518 -7.31 -17.94 25.48
CA TYR A 518 -7.96 -19.25 25.61
C TYR A 518 -7.71 -19.99 26.92
N GLY A 519 -6.66 -19.65 27.67
CA GLY A 519 -6.32 -20.30 28.93
C GLY A 519 -7.26 -19.95 30.08
N PHE A 520 -8.08 -18.91 29.94
CA PHE A 520 -8.97 -18.45 31.00
C PHE A 520 -10.11 -19.44 31.26
N ASN A 521 -10.20 -19.92 32.50
CA ASN A 521 -11.18 -20.88 32.96
C ASN A 521 -11.81 -20.48 34.32
N GLN A 522 -11.64 -19.23 34.75
CA GLN A 522 -12.25 -18.70 35.96
C GLN A 522 -13.68 -18.23 35.73
N LYS A 523 -14.51 -18.30 36.77
CA LYS A 523 -15.89 -17.77 36.71
C LYS A 523 -15.90 -16.26 36.91
N PHE A 524 -16.74 -15.56 36.15
CA PHE A 524 -17.04 -14.17 36.45
C PHE A 524 -17.98 -14.07 37.67
N PRO A 525 -17.64 -13.29 38.71
CA PRO A 525 -18.57 -12.98 39.78
C PRO A 525 -19.83 -12.26 39.25
N PRO A 526 -21.02 -12.44 39.86
CA PRO A 526 -22.21 -11.70 39.47
C PRO A 526 -22.01 -10.18 39.56
N GLY A 527 -22.35 -9.45 38.51
CA GLY A 527 -22.21 -7.98 38.47
C GLY A 527 -20.78 -7.48 38.27
N PHE A 528 -19.84 -8.36 37.93
CA PHE A 528 -18.42 -8.02 37.75
C PHE A 528 -18.10 -7.24 36.47
N LEU A 529 -18.77 -7.57 35.36
CA LEU A 529 -18.52 -6.91 34.08
C LEU A 529 -19.09 -5.48 34.11
N PRO A 530 -18.33 -4.46 33.65
CA PRO A 530 -18.78 -3.08 33.67
C PRO A 530 -19.93 -2.86 32.68
N ASN A 531 -20.88 -2.00 33.05
CA ASN A 531 -22.06 -1.71 32.22
C ASN A 531 -21.74 -1.05 30.86
N SER A 532 -20.53 -0.52 30.71
CA SER A 532 -20.03 0.10 29.47
C SER A 532 -19.49 -0.91 28.46
N LEU A 533 -19.34 -2.19 28.85
CA LEU A 533 -18.77 -3.22 28.00
C LEU A 533 -19.67 -3.51 26.79
N THR A 534 -19.17 -3.27 25.58
CA THR A 534 -19.86 -3.54 24.32
C THR A 534 -19.32 -4.75 23.60
N THR A 535 -18.04 -5.09 23.83
CA THR A 535 -17.36 -6.22 23.20
C THR A 535 -16.67 -7.07 24.26
N LEU A 536 -17.08 -8.34 24.36
CA LEU A 536 -16.42 -9.35 25.16
C LEU A 536 -15.98 -10.49 24.23
N THR A 537 -14.67 -10.76 24.19
CA THR A 537 -14.12 -11.92 23.49
C THR A 537 -13.50 -12.85 24.52
N LEU A 538 -13.97 -14.10 24.53
CA LEU A 538 -13.47 -15.17 25.39
C LEU A 538 -12.90 -16.29 24.52
N GLY A 539 -12.01 -17.09 25.12
CA GLY A 539 -11.52 -18.31 24.52
C GLY A 539 -12.62 -19.33 24.20
N PRO A 540 -12.31 -20.34 23.35
CA PRO A 540 -13.25 -21.40 22.98
C PRO A 540 -13.68 -22.31 24.15
N THR A 541 -13.07 -22.15 25.32
CA THR A 541 -13.33 -22.90 26.55
C THR A 541 -14.52 -22.37 27.36
N PHE A 542 -15.13 -21.25 26.96
CA PHE A 542 -16.17 -20.53 27.71
C PHE A 542 -17.58 -20.59 27.09
#